data_AF-A0A315X8G5-F1
#
_entry.id   AF-A0A315X8G5-F1
#
_cell.length_a   1.000
_cell.length_b   1.000
_cell.length_c   1.000
_cell.angle_alpha   90.00
_cell.angle_beta   90.00
_cell.angle_gamma   90.00
#
_symmetry.space_group_name_H-M   'P 1'
#
loop_
_entity.id
_entity.type
_entity.pdbx_description
1 polymer ?
#
loop_
_entity_poly.entity_id
_entity_poly.type
_entity_poly.pdbx_seq_one_letter_code
_entity_poly.pdbx_strand_id
1 'polypeptide(L)'
;MTISPATIEELGAWCLLTPELAGLRNEAWDEFFGVNDPRPVDYMPGTEGAKTGERRFLGYFMFTCRLPSGESPAERAAFALYDGPARAETVMAVRAAVYVFASVRSVFGRSIFLDAGGREYEVRSSIWAKDLARAGVVAAHLLPARHEYWVHGPGWVSLPMKLGPGAVVSVTSAEADPIHTERLLQRRTSEDERPSPELPNDRSLAAATRRMDAWANTHNEPRLIASPRVWSARVRKHFHDYAAMAFFQEVLDLADHVVSVEEANELVGLASNIWNNTPQPDRGGQSARKLTQTQPPKLENMRLDSADLVVKGPNSRSP
;
A
#
# COMPACT_ATOMS: atom_id res chain seq x y z
N MET A 1 25.72 -15.90 -17.98
CA MET A 1 24.30 -15.98 -18.37
C MET A 1 23.53 -14.91 -17.63
N THR A 2 22.87 -13.99 -18.33
CA THR A 2 22.06 -12.95 -17.67
C THR A 2 20.76 -13.55 -17.14
N ILE A 3 20.37 -13.26 -15.89
CA ILE A 3 19.05 -13.64 -15.38
C ILE A 3 17.96 -13.05 -16.30
N SER A 4 17.00 -13.87 -16.69
CA SER A 4 15.92 -13.51 -17.58
C SER A 4 14.58 -13.99 -17.02
N PRO A 5 13.44 -13.48 -17.52
CA PRO A 5 12.14 -14.01 -17.14
C PRO A 5 12.03 -15.53 -17.36
N ALA A 6 12.62 -16.06 -18.45
CA ALA A 6 12.61 -17.50 -18.73
C ALA A 6 13.40 -18.29 -17.68
N THR A 7 14.57 -17.79 -17.27
CA THR A 7 15.38 -18.36 -16.18
C THR A 7 14.59 -18.41 -14.87
N ILE A 8 13.85 -17.33 -14.55
CA ILE A 8 13.04 -17.26 -13.34
C ILE A 8 11.89 -18.28 -13.38
N GLU A 9 11.19 -18.41 -14.51
CA GLU A 9 10.14 -19.42 -14.66
C GLU A 9 10.70 -20.86 -14.57
N GLU A 10 11.91 -21.11 -15.11
CA GLU A 10 12.57 -22.42 -15.02
C GLU A 10 12.91 -22.78 -13.56
N LEU A 11 13.52 -21.83 -12.82
CA LEU A 11 13.78 -21.99 -11.39
C LEU A 11 12.47 -22.22 -10.61
N GLY A 12 11.41 -21.48 -10.94
CA GLY A 12 10.11 -21.59 -10.29
C GLY A 12 9.43 -22.93 -10.56
N ALA A 13 9.47 -23.41 -11.80
CA ALA A 13 8.95 -24.73 -12.17
C ALA A 13 9.67 -25.84 -11.40
N TRP A 14 11.01 -25.76 -11.29
CA TRP A 14 11.77 -26.72 -10.50
C TRP A 14 11.38 -26.67 -9.01
N CYS A 15 11.31 -25.47 -8.41
CA CYS A 15 10.91 -25.31 -6.99
C CYS A 15 9.50 -25.86 -6.71
N LEU A 16 8.58 -25.72 -7.66
CA LEU A 16 7.21 -26.19 -7.53
C LEU A 16 7.10 -27.71 -7.68
N LEU A 17 7.86 -28.31 -8.60
CA LEU A 17 7.71 -29.72 -8.98
C LEU A 17 8.63 -30.67 -8.22
N THR A 18 9.67 -30.16 -7.56
CA THR A 18 10.64 -30.98 -6.81
C THR A 18 9.98 -31.64 -5.59
N PRO A 19 9.91 -32.99 -5.50
CA PRO A 19 9.25 -33.70 -4.40
C PRO A 19 9.90 -33.47 -3.04
N GLU A 20 11.22 -33.33 -2.99
CA GLU A 20 12.00 -33.13 -1.77
C GLU A 20 11.65 -31.81 -1.06
N LEU A 21 11.09 -30.85 -1.79
CA LEU A 21 10.65 -29.57 -1.27
C LEU A 21 9.17 -29.57 -0.83
N ALA A 22 8.43 -30.67 -1.03
CA ALA A 22 6.97 -30.67 -0.82
C ALA A 22 6.56 -30.39 0.62
N GLY A 23 7.23 -30.98 1.61
CA GLY A 23 6.94 -30.73 3.03
C GLY A 23 7.16 -29.26 3.40
N LEU A 24 8.35 -28.73 3.07
CA LEU A 24 8.68 -27.33 3.32
C LEU A 24 7.75 -26.36 2.57
N ARG A 25 7.36 -26.70 1.35
CA ARG A 25 6.43 -25.88 0.57
C ARG A 25 5.06 -25.80 1.24
N ASN A 26 4.58 -26.87 1.86
CA ASN A 26 3.32 -26.84 2.63
C ASN A 26 3.45 -25.98 3.90
N GLU A 27 4.54 -26.12 4.65
CA GLU A 27 4.79 -25.30 5.84
C GLU A 27 4.90 -23.80 5.48
N ALA A 28 5.66 -23.49 4.44
CA ALA A 28 5.80 -22.14 3.91
C ALA A 28 4.47 -21.58 3.38
N TRP A 29 3.60 -22.44 2.83
CA TRP A 29 2.27 -22.04 2.38
C TRP A 29 1.38 -21.63 3.55
N ASP A 30 1.37 -22.43 4.61
CA ASP A 30 0.58 -22.15 5.81
C ASP A 30 1.05 -20.86 6.49
N GLU A 31 2.36 -20.66 6.55
CA GLU A 31 2.98 -19.42 7.01
C GLU A 31 2.61 -18.24 6.10
N PHE A 32 2.81 -18.35 4.79
CA PHE A 32 2.60 -17.25 3.87
C PHE A 32 1.14 -16.79 3.83
N PHE A 33 0.18 -17.71 3.80
CA PHE A 33 -1.26 -17.38 3.77
C PHE A 33 -1.90 -17.23 5.15
N GLY A 34 -1.20 -17.61 6.22
CA GLY A 34 -1.74 -17.52 7.58
C GLY A 34 -2.93 -18.45 7.73
N VAL A 35 -2.77 -19.72 7.33
CA VAL A 35 -3.84 -20.74 7.38
C VAL A 35 -4.34 -20.95 8.80
N ASN A 36 -3.44 -20.84 9.78
CA ASN A 36 -3.76 -20.96 11.20
C ASN A 36 -4.25 -19.64 11.84
N ASP A 37 -4.37 -18.55 11.05
CA ASP A 37 -4.92 -17.29 11.53
C ASP A 37 -6.44 -17.37 11.58
N PRO A 38 -7.07 -17.25 12.78
CA PRO A 38 -8.51 -17.41 12.94
C PRO A 38 -9.33 -16.24 12.39
N ARG A 39 -8.69 -15.10 12.04
CA ARG A 39 -9.39 -13.93 11.48
C ARG A 39 -9.98 -14.29 10.11
N PRO A 40 -11.10 -13.70 9.66
CA PRO A 40 -11.58 -13.94 8.30
C PRO A 40 -10.57 -13.47 7.24
N VAL A 41 -10.58 -14.09 6.06
CA VAL A 41 -9.83 -13.59 4.89
C VAL A 41 -10.76 -12.70 4.08
N ASP A 42 -10.42 -11.41 3.95
CA ASP A 42 -11.12 -10.48 3.07
C ASP A 42 -10.10 -9.77 2.17
N TYR A 43 -9.92 -10.27 0.95
CA TYR A 43 -8.94 -9.73 0.03
C TYR A 43 -9.33 -8.33 -0.47
N MET A 44 -8.33 -7.45 -0.57
CA MET A 44 -8.51 -6.16 -1.24
C MET A 44 -8.96 -6.36 -2.70
N PRO A 45 -9.95 -5.59 -3.20
CA PRO A 45 -10.44 -5.72 -4.58
C PRO A 45 -9.33 -5.62 -5.64
N GLY A 46 -9.37 -6.50 -6.64
CA GLY A 46 -8.35 -6.62 -7.68
C GLY A 46 -7.09 -7.40 -7.26
N THR A 47 -7.02 -7.92 -6.03
CA THR A 47 -5.89 -8.73 -5.54
C THR A 47 -6.27 -10.19 -5.29
N GLU A 48 -7.58 -10.46 -5.32
CA GLU A 48 -8.23 -11.75 -5.27
C GLU A 48 -7.99 -12.58 -6.54
N GLY A 49 -7.56 -13.82 -6.36
CA GLY A 49 -7.36 -14.77 -7.45
C GLY A 49 -6.44 -15.91 -7.02
N ALA A 50 -6.88 -17.16 -7.18
CA ALA A 50 -6.07 -18.32 -6.82
C ALA A 50 -4.71 -18.29 -7.55
N LYS A 51 -4.72 -17.99 -8.86
CA LYS A 51 -3.51 -17.91 -9.68
C LYS A 51 -2.60 -16.72 -9.31
N THR A 52 -3.15 -15.61 -8.84
CA THR A 52 -2.34 -14.47 -8.41
C THR A 52 -1.68 -14.80 -7.07
N GLY A 53 -2.45 -15.29 -6.09
CA GLY A 53 -1.95 -15.74 -4.79
C GLY A 53 -0.88 -16.84 -4.89
N GLU A 54 -1.12 -17.89 -5.67
CA GLU A 54 -0.14 -18.97 -5.90
C GLU A 54 1.18 -18.45 -6.47
N ARG A 55 1.12 -17.49 -7.39
CA ARG A 55 2.34 -16.88 -7.94
C ARG A 55 3.05 -15.99 -6.92
N ARG A 56 2.32 -15.27 -6.04
CA ARG A 56 2.93 -14.48 -4.94
C ARG A 56 3.64 -15.38 -3.95
N PHE A 57 2.98 -16.48 -3.58
CA PHE A 57 3.56 -17.53 -2.76
C PHE A 57 4.83 -18.10 -3.41
N LEU A 58 4.80 -18.40 -4.72
CA LEU A 58 5.97 -18.91 -5.43
C LEU A 58 7.15 -17.94 -5.35
N GLY A 59 6.92 -16.62 -5.50
CA GLY A 59 7.96 -15.60 -5.29
C GLY A 59 8.55 -15.64 -3.87
N TYR A 60 7.69 -15.65 -2.85
CA TYR A 60 8.10 -15.80 -1.45
C TYR A 60 8.92 -17.06 -1.21
N PHE A 61 8.41 -18.20 -1.66
CA PHE A 61 9.04 -19.50 -1.48
C PHE A 61 10.41 -19.55 -2.16
N MET A 62 10.52 -19.05 -3.39
CA MET A 62 11.77 -19.07 -4.14
C MET A 62 12.87 -18.21 -3.50
N PHE A 63 12.54 -16.99 -3.06
CA PHE A 63 13.55 -15.96 -2.79
C PHE A 63 13.66 -15.56 -1.32
N THR A 64 12.60 -15.69 -0.54
CA THR A 64 12.56 -15.27 0.88
C THR A 64 12.65 -16.46 1.82
N CYS A 65 11.93 -17.56 1.54
CA CYS A 65 12.02 -18.77 2.34
C CYS A 65 13.46 -19.32 2.35
N ARG A 66 13.84 -19.95 3.46
CA ARG A 66 15.16 -20.56 3.66
C ARG A 66 14.99 -22.03 4.00
N LEU A 67 15.78 -22.87 3.34
CA LEU A 67 15.92 -24.28 3.66
C LEU A 67 16.63 -24.43 5.02
N PRO A 68 16.55 -25.60 5.68
CA PRO A 68 17.34 -25.87 6.89
C PRO A 68 18.86 -25.71 6.71
N SER A 69 19.36 -25.85 5.47
CA SER A 69 20.75 -25.59 5.08
C SER A 69 21.11 -24.09 5.00
N GLY A 70 20.13 -23.19 5.12
CA GLY A 70 20.30 -21.73 5.08
C GLY A 70 20.24 -21.10 3.68
N GLU A 71 20.23 -21.91 2.61
CA GLU A 71 20.04 -21.44 1.23
C GLU A 71 18.55 -21.28 0.89
N SER A 72 18.21 -20.48 -0.13
CA SER A 72 16.84 -20.43 -0.65
C SER A 72 16.52 -21.61 -1.59
N PRO A 73 15.24 -21.96 -1.78
CA PRO A 73 14.84 -22.93 -2.80
C PRO A 73 15.34 -22.58 -4.21
N ALA A 74 15.37 -21.30 -4.59
CA ALA A 74 15.89 -20.89 -5.89
C ALA A 74 17.42 -21.03 -6.00
N GLU A 75 18.17 -20.88 -4.91
CA GLU A 75 19.61 -21.20 -4.91
C GLU A 75 19.82 -22.68 -5.20
N ARG A 76 19.09 -23.55 -4.49
CA ARG A 76 19.16 -25.01 -4.71
C ARG A 76 18.75 -25.40 -6.13
N ALA A 77 17.72 -24.77 -6.68
CA ALA A 77 17.32 -24.94 -8.08
C ALA A 77 18.44 -24.54 -9.04
N ALA A 78 19.11 -23.40 -8.80
CA ALA A 78 20.21 -22.94 -9.62
C ALA A 78 21.41 -23.90 -9.60
N PHE A 79 21.71 -24.51 -8.45
CA PHE A 79 22.72 -25.57 -8.34
C PHE A 79 22.34 -26.83 -9.12
N ALA A 80 21.07 -27.21 -9.11
CA ALA A 80 20.58 -28.41 -9.80
C ALA A 80 20.48 -28.25 -11.32
N LEU A 81 20.10 -27.07 -11.80
CA LEU A 81 19.77 -26.83 -13.21
C LEU A 81 20.94 -26.33 -14.06
N TYR A 82 21.91 -25.64 -13.46
CA TYR A 82 22.99 -24.99 -14.19
C TYR A 82 24.35 -25.47 -13.71
N ASP A 83 25.36 -25.33 -14.58
CA ASP A 83 26.76 -25.64 -14.29
C ASP A 83 27.70 -24.45 -14.56
N GLY A 84 28.89 -24.52 -13.98
CA GLY A 84 29.99 -23.59 -14.25
C GLY A 84 29.61 -22.11 -14.04
N PRO A 85 30.00 -21.21 -14.96
CA PRO A 85 29.72 -19.77 -14.84
C PRO A 85 28.23 -19.42 -14.80
N ALA A 86 27.37 -20.19 -15.48
CA ALA A 86 25.94 -19.95 -15.47
C ALA A 86 25.34 -20.16 -14.08
N ARG A 87 25.75 -21.22 -13.38
CA ARG A 87 25.38 -21.46 -11.98
C ARG A 87 25.81 -20.31 -11.07
N ALA A 88 27.08 -19.90 -11.16
CA ALA A 88 27.62 -18.84 -10.31
C ALA A 88 26.84 -17.53 -10.49
N GLU A 89 26.56 -17.14 -11.73
CA GLU A 89 25.78 -15.93 -12.02
C GLU A 89 24.33 -16.02 -11.55
N THR A 90 23.66 -17.16 -11.76
CA THR A 90 22.27 -17.36 -11.31
C THR A 90 22.19 -17.33 -9.79
N VAL A 91 23.10 -18.02 -9.09
CA VAL A 91 23.15 -18.02 -7.62
C VAL A 91 23.40 -16.61 -7.08
N MET A 92 24.32 -15.85 -7.69
CA MET A 92 24.56 -14.46 -7.31
C MET A 92 23.32 -13.59 -7.49
N ALA A 93 22.60 -13.72 -8.62
CA ALA A 93 21.38 -12.97 -8.87
C ALA A 93 20.25 -13.34 -7.90
N VAL A 94 20.09 -14.64 -7.57
CA VAL A 94 19.11 -15.11 -6.59
C VAL A 94 19.43 -14.60 -5.18
N ARG A 95 20.70 -14.62 -4.76
CA ARG A 95 21.12 -14.09 -3.45
C ARG A 95 20.93 -12.58 -3.32
N ALA A 96 21.05 -11.86 -4.43
CA ALA A 96 20.83 -10.43 -4.50
C ALA A 96 19.36 -10.06 -4.80
N ALA A 97 18.45 -11.05 -4.81
CA ALA A 97 17.03 -10.79 -4.95
C ALA A 97 16.53 -9.96 -3.77
N VAL A 98 15.71 -8.96 -4.05
CA VAL A 98 15.09 -8.09 -3.03
C VAL A 98 13.58 -8.14 -3.17
N TYR A 99 12.85 -8.02 -2.06
CA TYR A 99 11.41 -7.81 -2.11
C TYR A 99 11.12 -6.33 -1.89
N VAL A 100 10.48 -5.69 -2.87
CA VAL A 100 10.20 -4.26 -2.82
C VAL A 100 8.72 -4.02 -2.66
N PHE A 101 8.40 -2.99 -1.88
CA PHE A 101 7.13 -2.29 -1.92
C PHE A 101 7.42 -0.89 -2.46
N ALA A 102 7.05 -0.63 -3.71
CA ALA A 102 7.59 0.48 -4.48
C ALA A 102 6.52 1.27 -5.23
N SER A 103 6.78 2.58 -5.42
CA SER A 103 5.95 3.43 -6.28
C SER A 103 6.48 3.46 -7.70
N VAL A 104 5.57 3.55 -8.67
CA VAL A 104 5.92 3.68 -10.09
C VAL A 104 6.19 5.15 -10.40
N ARG A 105 7.46 5.52 -10.52
CA ARG A 105 7.89 6.89 -10.84
C ARG A 105 7.56 7.26 -12.28
N SER A 106 7.87 6.37 -13.21
CA SER A 106 7.63 6.56 -14.64
C SER A 106 7.69 5.25 -15.41
N VAL A 107 7.03 5.23 -16.57
CA VAL A 107 7.09 4.13 -17.55
C VAL A 107 7.57 4.72 -18.88
N PHE A 108 8.65 4.19 -19.43
CA PHE A 108 9.21 4.60 -20.72
C PHE A 108 9.48 3.39 -21.59
N GLY A 109 8.70 3.23 -22.66
CA GLY A 109 8.80 2.08 -23.56
C GLY A 109 8.51 0.76 -22.83
N ARG A 110 9.55 -0.04 -22.58
CA ARG A 110 9.46 -1.32 -21.84
C ARG A 110 10.07 -1.25 -20.44
N SER A 111 10.60 -0.09 -20.05
CA SER A 111 11.23 0.12 -18.75
C SER A 111 10.25 0.80 -17.80
N ILE A 112 10.21 0.31 -16.57
CA ILE A 112 9.45 0.83 -15.45
C ILE A 112 10.47 1.27 -14.41
N PHE A 113 10.38 2.51 -13.98
CA PHE A 113 11.25 3.07 -12.95
C PHE A 113 10.48 3.06 -11.64
N LEU A 114 10.95 2.27 -10.69
CA LEU A 114 10.38 2.18 -9.36
C LEU A 114 11.21 2.99 -8.37
N ASP A 115 10.53 3.54 -7.36
CA ASP A 115 11.15 4.12 -6.18
C ASP A 115 10.66 3.36 -4.94
N ALA A 116 11.61 2.78 -4.20
CA ALA A 116 11.37 2.09 -2.94
C ALA A 116 12.22 2.73 -1.82
N GLY A 117 11.65 3.68 -1.08
CA GLY A 117 12.33 4.33 0.04
C GLY A 117 13.58 5.11 -0.36
N GLY A 118 13.61 5.74 -1.54
CA GLY A 118 14.76 6.47 -2.06
C GLY A 118 15.75 5.63 -2.86
N ARG A 119 15.50 4.33 -3.02
CA ARG A 119 16.25 3.46 -3.92
C ARG A 119 15.50 3.24 -5.23
N GLU A 120 16.19 3.49 -6.34
CA GLU A 120 15.60 3.38 -7.67
C GLU A 120 15.89 2.02 -8.34
N TYR A 121 14.89 1.49 -9.04
CA TYR A 121 14.99 0.25 -9.80
C TYR A 121 14.47 0.44 -11.23
N GLU A 122 15.32 0.24 -12.23
CA GLU A 122 14.87 0.10 -13.63
C GLU A 122 14.45 -1.36 -13.88
N VAL A 123 13.15 -1.63 -13.93
CA VAL A 123 12.60 -2.95 -14.25
C VAL A 123 12.22 -3.01 -15.71
N ARG A 124 12.67 -4.04 -16.44
CA ARG A 124 12.30 -4.25 -17.84
C ARG A 124 11.23 -5.32 -17.98
N SER A 125 10.00 -4.91 -18.27
CA SER A 125 8.88 -5.83 -18.49
C SER A 125 7.83 -5.21 -19.38
N SER A 126 7.57 -5.84 -20.53
CA SER A 126 6.50 -5.40 -21.44
C SER A 126 5.11 -5.61 -20.87
N ILE A 127 4.95 -6.50 -19.88
CA ILE A 127 3.69 -6.73 -19.19
C ILE A 127 3.45 -5.57 -18.22
N TRP A 128 4.41 -5.29 -17.35
CA TRP A 128 4.30 -4.18 -16.40
C TRP A 128 4.17 -2.81 -17.09
N ALA A 129 4.84 -2.60 -18.21
CA ALA A 129 4.73 -1.34 -18.94
C ALA A 129 3.32 -1.09 -19.51
N LYS A 130 2.49 -2.15 -19.66
CA LYS A 130 1.09 -2.04 -20.07
C LYS A 130 0.15 -1.88 -18.87
N ASP A 131 0.45 -2.59 -17.78
CA ASP A 131 -0.46 -2.75 -16.65
C ASP A 131 -0.25 -1.70 -15.55
N LEU A 132 0.97 -1.17 -15.43
CA LEU A 132 1.33 -0.20 -14.39
C LEU A 132 1.23 1.23 -14.91
N ALA A 133 0.68 2.10 -14.07
CA ALA A 133 0.59 3.54 -14.31
C ALA A 133 1.48 4.31 -13.32
N ARG A 134 1.89 5.52 -13.71
CA ARG A 134 2.60 6.46 -12.83
C ARG A 134 1.83 6.68 -11.53
N ALA A 135 2.56 6.76 -10.41
CA ALA A 135 2.04 6.84 -9.05
C ALA A 135 1.23 5.61 -8.60
N GLY A 136 1.20 4.53 -9.39
CA GLY A 136 0.78 3.21 -8.91
C GLY A 136 1.79 2.65 -7.90
N VAL A 137 1.35 1.66 -7.15
CA VAL A 137 2.18 0.97 -6.16
C VAL A 137 2.25 -0.50 -6.53
N VAL A 138 3.45 -1.05 -6.48
CA VAL A 138 3.72 -2.45 -6.79
C VAL A 138 4.46 -3.10 -5.63
N ALA A 139 4.11 -4.35 -5.34
CA ALA A 139 4.93 -5.21 -4.51
C ALA A 139 5.44 -6.40 -5.33
N ALA A 140 6.74 -6.68 -5.26
CA ALA A 140 7.37 -7.71 -6.08
C ALA A 140 8.76 -8.11 -5.56
N HIS A 141 9.16 -9.36 -5.83
CA HIS A 141 10.58 -9.73 -5.83
C HIS A 141 11.25 -9.18 -7.09
N LEU A 142 12.45 -8.61 -6.96
CA LEU A 142 13.29 -8.14 -8.05
C LEU A 142 14.66 -8.81 -7.99
N LEU A 143 15.16 -9.23 -9.14
CA LEU A 143 16.48 -9.83 -9.29
C LEU A 143 17.35 -8.94 -10.19
N PRO A 144 18.62 -8.70 -9.82
CA PRO A 144 19.51 -7.92 -10.64
C PRO A 144 19.89 -8.70 -11.90
N ALA A 145 19.81 -8.04 -13.05
CA ALA A 145 20.34 -8.53 -14.31
C ALA A 145 21.60 -7.77 -14.71
N ARG A 146 22.26 -8.21 -15.79
CA ARG A 146 23.44 -7.54 -16.33
C ARG A 146 23.02 -6.18 -16.89
N HIS A 147 23.88 -5.15 -16.78
CA HIS A 147 23.63 -3.77 -17.21
C HIS A 147 22.62 -2.99 -16.35
N GLU A 148 22.68 -3.19 -15.03
CA GLU A 148 22.01 -2.35 -14.01
C GLU A 148 20.47 -2.32 -14.03
N TYR A 149 19.83 -3.12 -14.89
CA TYR A 149 18.37 -3.31 -14.86
C TYR A 149 17.98 -4.54 -14.03
N TRP A 150 16.72 -4.58 -13.65
CA TRP A 150 16.12 -5.59 -12.79
C TRP A 150 15.03 -6.37 -13.54
N VAL A 151 14.82 -7.61 -13.13
CA VAL A 151 13.75 -8.48 -13.62
C VAL A 151 12.86 -8.85 -12.44
N HIS A 152 11.55 -8.81 -12.63
CA HIS A 152 10.62 -9.19 -11.57
C HIS A 152 10.51 -10.72 -11.44
N GLY A 153 10.39 -11.17 -10.20
CA GLY A 153 10.05 -12.55 -9.85
C GLY A 153 8.59 -12.89 -10.14
N PRO A 154 8.16 -14.13 -9.82
CA PRO A 154 6.77 -14.52 -9.87
C PRO A 154 5.93 -13.73 -8.86
N GLY A 155 4.66 -13.49 -9.19
CA GLY A 155 3.69 -13.03 -8.20
C GLY A 155 3.85 -11.59 -7.74
N TRP A 156 4.14 -10.69 -8.67
CA TRP A 156 3.99 -9.27 -8.38
C TRP A 156 2.50 -8.89 -8.28
N VAL A 157 2.22 -7.80 -7.58
CA VAL A 157 0.86 -7.26 -7.44
C VAL A 157 0.89 -5.75 -7.57
N SER A 158 0.01 -5.21 -8.40
CA SER A 158 -0.33 -3.78 -8.36
C SER A 158 -1.36 -3.59 -7.25
N LEU A 159 -1.06 -2.73 -6.29
CA LEU A 159 -1.98 -2.46 -5.20
C LEU A 159 -3.07 -1.48 -5.68
N PRO A 160 -4.34 -1.69 -5.30
CA PRO A 160 -5.47 -0.86 -5.72
C PRO A 160 -5.53 0.45 -4.92
N MET A 161 -4.36 1.01 -4.57
CA MET A 161 -4.23 2.26 -3.82
C MET A 161 -3.35 3.22 -4.61
N LYS A 162 -3.73 4.50 -4.61
CA LYS A 162 -2.85 5.59 -5.03
C LYS A 162 -2.31 6.21 -3.76
N LEU A 163 -1.02 6.00 -3.49
CA LEU A 163 -0.38 6.67 -2.37
C LEU A 163 -0.26 8.16 -2.72
N GLY A 164 -0.76 9.02 -1.83
CA GLY A 164 -0.49 10.45 -1.93
C GLY A 164 1.01 10.73 -1.83
N PRO A 165 1.51 11.89 -2.29
CA PRO A 165 2.95 12.18 -2.36
C PRO A 165 3.72 11.95 -1.05
N GLY A 166 3.10 12.21 0.11
CA GLY A 166 3.71 11.96 1.44
C GLY A 166 3.63 10.50 1.91
N ALA A 167 2.62 9.75 1.47
CA ALA A 167 2.45 8.33 1.84
C ALA A 167 3.38 7.40 1.04
N VAL A 168 3.84 7.84 -0.14
CA VAL A 168 4.85 7.10 -0.91
C VAL A 168 6.16 6.98 -0.12
N VAL A 169 6.60 8.05 0.53
CA VAL A 169 7.88 8.08 1.27
C VAL A 169 7.81 7.23 2.55
N SER A 170 6.65 7.18 3.21
CA SER A 170 6.49 6.46 4.48
C SER A 170 6.19 4.97 4.34
N VAL A 171 5.65 4.52 3.19
CA VAL A 171 5.19 3.13 3.00
C VAL A 171 6.11 2.33 2.07
N THR A 172 6.99 3.00 1.30
CA THR A 172 7.87 2.28 0.36
C THR A 172 9.18 1.86 1.01
N SER A 173 9.61 0.61 0.75
CA SER A 173 10.86 0.05 1.26
C SER A 173 11.38 -1.02 0.32
N ALA A 174 12.70 -1.04 0.15
CA ALA A 174 13.43 -2.10 -0.55
C ALA A 174 13.60 -3.38 0.28
N GLU A 175 13.28 -3.33 1.57
CA GLU A 175 13.35 -4.43 2.53
C GLU A 175 11.95 -4.77 3.07
N ALA A 176 10.94 -4.63 2.21
CA ALA A 176 9.58 -4.99 2.60
C ALA A 176 9.47 -6.49 2.91
N ASP A 177 8.53 -6.85 3.79
CA ASP A 177 8.23 -8.25 4.09
C ASP A 177 7.09 -8.75 3.19
N PRO A 178 7.32 -9.81 2.37
CA PRO A 178 6.27 -10.40 1.56
C PRO A 178 5.13 -11.03 2.38
N ILE A 179 5.39 -11.55 3.59
CA ILE A 179 4.33 -12.08 4.46
C ILE A 179 3.46 -10.94 4.97
N HIS A 180 4.07 -9.88 5.50
CA HIS A 180 3.35 -8.68 5.90
C HIS A 180 2.51 -8.11 4.75
N THR A 181 3.06 -8.06 3.53
CA THR A 181 2.33 -7.59 2.35
C THR A 181 1.14 -8.50 2.04
N GLU A 182 1.31 -9.83 2.09
CA GLU A 182 0.19 -10.76 1.91
C GLU A 182 -0.89 -10.56 3.00
N ARG A 183 -0.49 -10.32 4.26
CA ARG A 183 -1.43 -9.97 5.33
C ARG A 183 -2.17 -8.67 5.07
N LEU A 184 -1.50 -7.65 4.54
CA LEU A 184 -2.14 -6.38 4.14
C LEU A 184 -3.19 -6.64 3.05
N LEU A 185 -2.85 -7.45 2.04
CA LEU A 185 -3.78 -7.82 0.97
C LEU A 185 -5.00 -8.57 1.50
N GLN A 186 -4.82 -9.42 2.51
CA GLN A 186 -5.88 -10.16 3.20
C GLN A 186 -6.68 -9.33 4.20
N ARG A 187 -6.31 -8.06 4.42
CA ARG A 187 -6.84 -7.22 5.52
C ARG A 187 -6.67 -7.89 6.90
N ARG A 188 -5.51 -8.49 7.11
CA ARG A 188 -5.08 -9.22 8.32
C ARG A 188 -3.77 -8.67 8.89
N THR A 189 -3.47 -7.39 8.69
CA THR A 189 -2.30 -6.77 9.32
C THR A 189 -2.48 -6.74 10.84
N SER A 190 -1.42 -6.98 11.59
CA SER A 190 -1.42 -6.96 13.07
C SER A 190 -1.79 -5.61 13.67
N GLU A 191 -1.95 -4.57 12.85
CA GLU A 191 -2.44 -3.25 13.25
C GLU A 191 -3.96 -3.20 13.50
N ASP A 192 -4.71 -4.27 13.21
CA ASP A 192 -6.15 -4.32 13.47
C ASP A 192 -6.54 -4.42 14.96
N GLU A 193 -5.58 -4.43 15.91
CA GLU A 193 -5.84 -4.28 17.36
C GLU A 193 -4.84 -3.38 18.11
N ARG A 194 -4.44 -2.25 17.51
CA ARG A 194 -4.78 -1.02 18.23
C ARG A 194 -5.86 -0.40 17.38
N PRO A 195 -7.06 -0.08 17.90
CA PRO A 195 -7.90 0.86 17.17
C PRO A 195 -6.95 2.02 16.83
N SER A 196 -6.69 2.25 15.53
CA SER A 196 -6.09 3.52 15.11
C SER A 196 -6.89 4.55 15.88
N PRO A 197 -6.28 5.28 16.84
CA PRO A 197 -7.04 6.09 17.78
C PRO A 197 -7.98 6.91 16.93
N GLU A 198 -9.30 6.72 17.12
CA GLU A 198 -10.31 7.23 16.19
C GLU A 198 -9.90 8.65 15.82
N LEU A 199 -9.47 8.83 14.56
CA LEU A 199 -8.86 10.09 14.18
C LEU A 199 -9.88 11.16 14.51
N PRO A 200 -9.50 12.15 15.33
CA PRO A 200 -10.48 12.97 15.99
C PRO A 200 -11.34 13.64 14.93
N ASN A 201 -12.64 13.38 15.03
CA ASN A 201 -13.58 13.80 14.02
C ASN A 201 -14.45 14.92 14.63
N ASP A 202 -13.89 16.10 14.87
CA ASP A 202 -14.62 17.23 15.46
C ASP A 202 -15.44 18.05 14.46
N ARG A 203 -16.63 18.51 14.84
CA ARG A 203 -17.55 19.27 13.94
C ARG A 203 -17.20 20.75 13.76
N SER A 204 -16.16 21.26 14.43
CA SER A 204 -15.73 22.65 14.33
C SER A 204 -14.26 22.83 14.67
N LEU A 205 -13.67 23.92 14.18
CA LEU A 205 -12.29 24.30 14.52
C LEU A 205 -12.13 24.54 16.03
N ALA A 206 -13.14 25.11 16.69
CA ALA A 206 -13.11 25.31 18.14
C ALA A 206 -13.07 23.97 18.91
N ALA A 207 -13.75 22.94 18.41
CA ALA A 207 -13.68 21.61 19.02
C ALA A 207 -12.34 20.93 18.75
N ALA A 208 -11.83 21.01 17.51
CA ALA A 208 -10.52 20.45 17.14
C ALA A 208 -9.36 21.06 17.94
N THR A 209 -9.38 22.38 18.14
CA THR A 209 -8.36 23.09 18.94
C THR A 209 -8.42 22.75 20.42
N ARG A 210 -9.61 22.65 21.02
CA ARG A 210 -9.73 22.18 22.42
C ARG A 210 -9.16 20.77 22.62
N ARG A 211 -9.28 19.90 21.61
CA ARG A 211 -8.71 18.56 21.68
C ARG A 211 -7.18 18.58 21.58
N MET A 212 -6.63 19.44 20.72
CA MET A 212 -5.18 19.70 20.67
C MET A 212 -4.67 20.27 22.01
N ASP A 213 -5.37 21.24 22.59
CA ASP A 213 -5.02 21.81 23.90
C ASP A 213 -5.05 20.74 25.00
N ALA A 214 -6.05 19.84 24.99
CA ALA A 214 -6.13 18.74 25.94
C ALA A 214 -4.93 17.79 25.82
N TRP A 215 -4.60 17.38 24.59
CA TRP A 215 -3.43 16.53 24.32
C TRP A 215 -2.13 17.20 24.76
N ALA A 216 -1.97 18.49 24.43
CA ALA A 216 -0.80 19.29 24.80
C ALA A 216 -0.62 19.42 26.32
N ASN A 217 -1.71 19.57 27.08
CA ASN A 217 -1.65 19.60 28.54
C ASN A 217 -1.25 18.23 29.12
N THR A 218 -1.76 17.13 28.56
CA THR A 218 -1.40 15.77 29.00
C THR A 218 0.08 15.46 28.77
N HIS A 219 0.64 15.92 27.66
CA HIS A 219 2.03 15.64 27.26
C HIS A 219 3.01 16.77 27.61
N ASN A 220 2.56 17.79 28.34
CA ASN A 220 3.37 18.94 28.77
C ASN A 220 4.02 19.71 27.59
N GLU A 221 3.24 19.94 26.53
CA GLU A 221 3.65 20.63 25.29
C GLU A 221 3.00 22.03 25.16
N PRO A 222 3.40 23.03 25.97
CA PRO A 222 2.71 24.32 26.06
C PRO A 222 2.72 25.12 24.75
N ARG A 223 3.67 24.84 23.85
CA ARG A 223 3.79 25.49 22.53
C ARG A 223 2.65 25.14 21.57
N LEU A 224 1.93 24.05 21.84
CA LEU A 224 0.75 23.61 21.08
C LEU A 224 -0.56 24.22 21.59
N ILE A 225 -0.57 24.85 22.77
CA ILE A 225 -1.77 25.47 23.34
C ILE A 225 -2.03 26.81 22.64
N ALA A 226 -3.11 26.90 21.86
CA ALA A 226 -3.39 28.11 21.09
C ALA A 226 -4.87 28.29 20.71
N SER A 227 -5.30 29.54 20.57
CA SER A 227 -6.68 29.85 20.17
C SER A 227 -7.01 29.35 18.74
N PRO A 228 -8.31 29.11 18.43
CA PRO A 228 -8.77 28.79 17.07
C PRO A 228 -8.28 29.76 16.00
N ARG A 229 -8.16 31.06 16.33
CA ARG A 229 -7.67 32.09 15.41
C ARG A 229 -6.20 31.88 15.06
N VAL A 230 -5.37 31.53 16.04
CA VAL A 230 -3.94 31.26 15.84
C VAL A 230 -3.75 29.99 15.01
N TRP A 231 -4.47 28.92 15.34
CA TRP A 231 -4.46 27.69 14.55
C TRP A 231 -4.92 27.91 13.11
N SER A 232 -5.99 28.69 12.90
CA SER A 232 -6.43 29.05 11.55
C SER A 232 -5.38 29.85 10.78
N ALA A 233 -4.65 30.77 11.45
CA ALA A 233 -3.58 31.53 10.83
C ALA A 233 -2.38 30.64 10.43
N ARG A 234 -2.01 29.68 11.28
CA ARG A 234 -0.96 28.68 10.97
C ARG A 234 -1.36 27.83 9.77
N VAL A 235 -2.56 27.28 9.76
CA VAL A 235 -3.08 26.53 8.62
C VAL A 235 -3.08 27.40 7.35
N ARG A 236 -3.47 28.68 7.46
CA ARG A 236 -3.48 29.62 6.33
C ARG A 236 -2.11 29.95 5.76
N LYS A 237 -1.09 30.05 6.61
CA LYS A 237 0.31 30.23 6.18
C LYS A 237 0.75 29.16 5.19
N HIS A 238 0.27 27.93 5.36
CA HIS A 238 0.63 26.77 4.54
C HIS A 238 -0.31 26.52 3.34
N PHE A 239 -1.28 27.41 3.08
CA PHE A 239 -2.18 27.25 1.94
C PHE A 239 -1.57 27.63 0.60
N HIS A 240 -0.59 28.54 0.58
CA HIS A 240 -0.02 29.03 -0.67
C HIS A 240 0.73 27.95 -1.47
N ASP A 241 1.16 26.87 -0.81
CA ASP A 241 1.94 25.78 -1.42
C ASP A 241 1.24 24.41 -1.40
N TYR A 242 -0.07 24.34 -1.09
CA TYR A 242 -0.83 23.08 -0.95
C TYR A 242 -0.20 22.04 0.00
N ALA A 243 0.67 22.48 0.91
CA ALA A 243 1.52 21.60 1.69
C ALA A 243 0.95 21.34 3.08
N ALA A 244 -0.11 20.53 3.18
CA ALA A 244 -0.59 20.02 4.47
C ALA A 244 0.55 19.37 5.29
N MET A 245 1.55 18.80 4.61
CA MET A 245 2.76 18.25 5.21
C MET A 245 3.63 19.33 5.88
N ALA A 246 3.78 20.51 5.29
CA ALA A 246 4.54 21.60 5.92
C ALA A 246 3.83 22.11 7.19
N PHE A 247 2.50 22.08 7.20
CA PHE A 247 1.73 22.33 8.40
C PHE A 247 1.90 21.23 9.46
N PHE A 248 1.87 19.95 9.08
CA PHE A 248 2.08 18.85 10.03
C PHE A 248 3.49 18.85 10.59
N GLN A 249 4.49 19.16 9.78
CA GLN A 249 5.87 19.34 10.24
C GLN A 249 5.98 20.53 11.20
N GLU A 250 5.34 21.68 10.91
CA GLU A 250 5.30 22.81 11.86
C GLU A 250 4.68 22.39 13.20
N VAL A 251 3.67 21.52 13.19
CA VAL A 251 3.06 21.01 14.43
C VAL A 251 4.00 20.07 15.19
N LEU A 252 4.70 19.18 14.49
CA LEU A 252 5.71 18.31 15.09
C LEU A 252 6.87 19.14 15.68
N ASP A 253 7.33 20.18 14.98
CA ASP A 253 8.40 21.09 15.45
C ASP A 253 7.98 21.97 16.65
N LEU A 254 6.68 22.10 16.90
CA LEU A 254 6.14 22.75 18.09
C LEU A 254 6.10 21.82 19.30
N ALA A 255 6.06 20.50 19.09
CA ALA A 255 6.16 19.52 20.14
C ALA A 255 7.64 19.26 20.42
N ASP A 256 8.14 19.76 21.55
CA ASP A 256 9.56 19.67 21.88
C ASP A 256 9.99 18.22 22.19
N HIS A 257 9.07 17.36 22.62
CA HIS A 257 9.33 15.99 23.08
C HIS A 257 8.26 14.99 22.64
N VAL A 258 8.28 14.60 21.36
CA VAL A 258 7.57 13.39 20.91
C VAL A 258 8.48 12.18 21.12
N VAL A 259 8.16 11.31 22.07
CA VAL A 259 9.05 10.21 22.51
C VAL A 259 8.69 8.86 21.88
N SER A 260 7.59 8.78 21.12
CA SER A 260 7.15 7.57 20.45
C SER A 260 6.49 7.83 19.09
N VAL A 261 6.46 6.79 18.24
CA VAL A 261 5.77 6.83 16.95
C VAL A 261 4.25 6.97 17.15
N GLU A 262 3.72 6.41 18.23
CA GLU A 262 2.32 6.52 18.63
C GLU A 262 1.91 7.96 18.93
N GLU A 263 2.69 8.67 19.75
CA GLU A 263 2.44 10.10 20.06
C GLU A 263 2.55 10.96 18.80
N ALA A 264 3.51 10.66 17.91
CA ALA A 264 3.63 11.34 16.63
C ALA A 264 2.36 11.15 15.77
N ASN A 265 1.84 9.93 15.71
CA ASN A 265 0.63 9.60 14.97
C ASN A 265 -0.62 10.27 15.56
N GLU A 266 -0.76 10.33 16.89
CA GLU A 266 -1.83 11.06 17.55
C GLU A 266 -1.79 12.56 17.23
N LEU A 267 -0.60 13.17 17.32
CA LEU A 267 -0.40 14.58 17.07
C LEU A 267 -0.69 14.96 15.61
N VAL A 268 -0.25 14.12 14.65
CA VAL A 268 -0.61 14.25 13.23
C VAL A 268 -2.13 14.12 13.03
N GLY A 269 -2.79 13.21 13.74
CA GLY A 269 -4.24 13.07 13.71
C GLY A 269 -4.98 14.33 14.18
N LEU A 270 -4.50 14.96 15.27
CA LEU A 270 -5.03 16.23 15.78
C LEU A 270 -4.80 17.39 14.80
N ALA A 271 -3.60 17.47 14.20
CA ALA A 271 -3.27 18.47 13.20
C ALA A 271 -4.17 18.33 11.97
N SER A 272 -4.37 17.10 11.48
CA SER A 272 -5.27 16.80 10.36
C SER A 272 -6.72 17.22 10.65
N ASN A 273 -7.20 16.99 11.88
CA ASN A 273 -8.53 17.42 12.30
C ASN A 273 -8.69 18.95 12.32
N ILE A 274 -7.66 19.70 12.76
CA ILE A 274 -7.62 21.18 12.70
C ILE A 274 -7.61 21.66 11.24
N TRP A 275 -6.77 21.06 10.39
CA TRP A 275 -6.68 21.39 8.97
C TRP A 275 -8.04 21.23 8.27
N ASN A 276 -8.71 20.09 8.48
CA ASN A 276 -9.98 19.75 7.84
C ASN A 276 -11.17 20.54 8.37
N ASN A 277 -11.08 21.14 9.55
CA ASN A 277 -12.08 22.03 10.15
C ASN A 277 -11.83 23.52 9.89
N THR A 278 -10.66 23.89 9.36
CA THR A 278 -10.35 25.28 9.04
C THR A 278 -11.03 25.68 7.73
N PRO A 279 -11.82 26.78 7.70
CA PRO A 279 -12.39 27.31 6.47
C PRO A 279 -11.30 27.76 5.49
N GLN A 280 -11.36 27.33 4.24
CA GLN A 280 -10.33 27.54 3.24
C GLN A 280 -10.86 28.39 2.06
N PRO A 281 -10.09 29.37 1.53
CA PRO A 281 -10.57 30.27 0.47
C PRO A 281 -10.92 29.55 -0.84
N ASP A 282 -10.12 28.55 -1.23
CA ASP A 282 -10.31 27.67 -2.39
C ASP A 282 -11.56 26.78 -2.29
N ARG A 283 -12.13 26.65 -1.09
CA ARG A 283 -13.38 25.94 -0.79
C ARG A 283 -14.57 26.88 -0.59
N GLY A 284 -14.49 28.07 -1.18
CA GLY A 284 -15.53 29.10 -1.05
C GLY A 284 -15.72 29.58 0.41
N GLY A 285 -14.65 29.56 1.21
CA GLY A 285 -14.71 29.90 2.63
C GLY A 285 -15.34 28.80 3.50
N GLN A 286 -15.43 27.56 3.02
CA GLN A 286 -15.88 26.40 3.78
C GLN A 286 -14.71 25.48 4.16
N SER A 287 -14.90 24.64 5.17
CA SER A 287 -13.92 23.60 5.52
C SER A 287 -14.18 22.34 4.68
N ALA A 288 -13.16 21.48 4.46
CA ALA A 288 -13.36 20.19 3.77
C ALA A 288 -14.54 19.43 4.35
N ARG A 289 -14.62 19.47 5.68
CA ARG A 289 -15.61 18.77 6.46
C ARG A 289 -17.03 19.25 6.24
N LYS A 290 -17.22 20.57 6.11
CA LYS A 290 -18.53 21.15 5.79
C LYS A 290 -18.98 20.72 4.39
N LEU A 291 -18.05 20.56 3.45
CA LEU A 291 -18.33 20.06 2.10
C LEU A 291 -18.72 18.57 2.10
N THR A 292 -18.05 17.73 2.90
CA THR A 292 -18.38 16.29 3.00
C THR A 292 -19.74 16.05 3.67
N GLN A 293 -20.16 16.93 4.58
CA GLN A 293 -21.46 16.87 5.25
C GLN A 293 -22.62 17.44 4.41
N THR A 294 -22.33 18.18 3.35
CA THR A 294 -23.33 18.80 2.46
C THR A 294 -23.47 18.09 1.11
N GLN A 295 -22.63 17.11 0.81
CA GLN A 295 -22.83 16.21 -0.34
C GLN A 295 -23.94 15.19 -0.03
N PRO A 296 -25.02 15.12 -0.83
CA PRO A 296 -25.96 14.01 -0.72
C PRO A 296 -25.24 12.70 -1.06
N PRO A 297 -25.63 11.57 -0.44
CA PRO A 297 -25.06 10.27 -0.78
C PRO A 297 -25.20 10.01 -2.28
N LYS A 298 -24.12 9.52 -2.91
CA LYS A 298 -24.19 9.02 -4.28
C LYS A 298 -25.26 7.92 -4.32
N LEU A 299 -26.29 8.11 -5.15
CA LEU A 299 -27.26 7.08 -5.49
C LEU A 299 -26.52 5.91 -6.17
N GLU A 300 -26.10 4.93 -5.38
CA GLU A 300 -25.77 3.60 -5.89
C GLU A 300 -27.07 2.90 -6.33
N ASN A 301 -27.06 2.45 -7.58
CA ASN A 301 -27.98 1.46 -8.16
C ASN A 301 -29.48 1.77 -8.03
N MET A 302 -29.94 2.66 -8.91
CA MET A 302 -31.33 2.67 -9.37
C MET A 302 -31.59 1.38 -10.16
N ARG A 303 -31.94 0.29 -9.45
CA ARG A 303 -32.66 -0.85 -10.05
C ARG A 303 -34.02 -0.34 -10.50
N LEU A 304 -34.21 -0.29 -11.81
CA LEU A 304 -35.50 -0.20 -12.46
C LEU A 304 -36.26 -1.51 -12.20
N ASP A 305 -37.02 -1.57 -11.10
CA ASP A 305 -38.12 -2.53 -11.00
C ASP A 305 -39.29 -1.95 -11.79
N SER A 306 -39.34 -2.33 -13.06
CA SER A 306 -40.49 -2.11 -13.90
C SER A 306 -41.58 -3.12 -13.55
N ALA A 307 -42.81 -2.60 -13.52
CA ALA A 307 -44.08 -3.32 -13.67
C ALA A 307 -44.68 -3.97 -12.41
N ASP A 308 -45.33 -3.13 -11.61
CA ASP A 308 -46.73 -3.36 -11.27
C ASP A 308 -47.42 -2.00 -11.10
N LEU A 309 -48.34 -1.68 -12.03
CA LEU A 309 -49.65 -1.09 -11.76
C LEU A 309 -50.34 -0.63 -13.07
N VAL A 310 -51.17 -1.55 -13.58
CA VAL A 310 -52.56 -1.33 -14.04
C VAL A 310 -52.78 -0.34 -15.20
N VAL A 311 -52.79 -0.88 -16.42
CA VAL A 311 -53.55 -0.31 -17.54
C VAL A 311 -55.01 -0.76 -17.41
N LYS A 312 -55.90 0.16 -17.04
CA LYS A 312 -57.35 -0.01 -17.16
C LYS A 312 -57.72 -0.12 -18.65
N GLY A 313 -58.45 -1.17 -19.01
CA GLY A 313 -58.95 -1.42 -20.36
C GLY A 313 -59.95 -0.37 -20.85
N PRO A 314 -60.16 -0.30 -22.17
CA PRO A 314 -60.96 0.73 -22.81
C PRO A 314 -62.45 0.36 -22.73
N ASN A 315 -63.29 1.30 -22.28
CA ASN A 315 -64.73 1.22 -22.52
C ASN A 315 -65.10 2.22 -23.62
N SER A 316 -65.66 1.63 -24.66
CA SER A 316 -66.25 2.22 -25.84
C SER A 316 -67.42 3.16 -25.52
N ARG A 317 -67.53 4.24 -26.31
CA ARG A 317 -68.76 4.72 -26.96
C ARG A 317 -68.46 5.96 -27.81
N SER A 318 -68.51 5.76 -29.13
CA SER A 318 -69.03 6.74 -30.11
C SER A 318 -70.49 6.34 -30.40
N PRO A 319 -71.36 7.19 -30.98
CA PRO A 319 -71.15 8.53 -31.53
C PRO A 319 -71.70 9.68 -30.68
#